data_AF-A0A1Q3Q6B0-F1
#
_entry.id   AF-A0A1Q3Q6B0-F1
#
_cell.length_a   1.000
_cell.length_b   1.000
_cell.length_c   1.000
_cell.angle_alpha   90.00
_cell.angle_beta   90.00
_cell.angle_gamma   90.00
#
_symmetry.space_group_name_H-M   'P 1'
#
loop_
_entity.id
_entity.type
_entity.pdbx_description
1 polymer ?
#
loop_
_entity_poly.entity_id
_entity_poly.type
_entity_poly.pdbx_seq_one_letter_code
_entity_poly.pdbx_strand_id
1 'polypeptide(L)'
;MRFIILLLFSVILQSAVAQVGINILIPDSSAVLQLESNKKGLGLTRLTTTQRDSIYKPLRGLTIFNTQDSVIEYWNGDCWLRVYEKNCYECRINVFNPNPVDTLDRVVADSVFTNITVNQLNGNQQTTLAFIATPPQGVSVYFDGNNILDSSGTVKLVVKADIFAQGGTFTIIVQAICDNEIKFTTYTVYIEPCVQIDVYTDQSSYDLQARNSALLPPGALKCVVFKVNQGAVLHGDSATVPSYSTGNLNPNSIVGIVNNGGFLGRGGNGGFGGNFNQFPPGNPGQNGGNAMNLTTRTILVNNGLIYGGGGGGGSVGVSFSFSVPIIGNVTMGVGLGGGGGSESGLGGSTANNGGLNIGLFQSGLDATAGNASVPGTGGVIAVPISIPISIATINIIPSGGGGNGGGFGQAGQAGFVDLTLQVCISIPIIGNTCFNVPLGGLVPVYGPAGGAPGLAIKRNNNSLQGLPDGSYNSPTVKGVVAP
;
A
#
# COMPACT_ATOMS: atom_id res chain seq x y z
N MET A 1 54.35 -78.81 67.29
CA MET A 1 53.64 -77.50 67.20
C MET A 1 54.24 -76.51 66.19
N ARG A 2 55.57 -76.49 65.90
CA ARG A 2 56.16 -75.59 64.88
C ARG A 2 55.72 -75.83 63.43
N PHE A 3 55.38 -77.07 63.05
CA PHE A 3 54.94 -77.40 61.69
C PHE A 3 53.48 -77.01 61.37
N ILE A 4 52.61 -76.89 62.39
CA ILE A 4 51.19 -76.56 62.20
C ILE A 4 51.01 -75.05 61.97
N ILE A 5 51.88 -74.20 62.54
CA ILE A 5 51.86 -72.74 62.36
C ILE A 5 52.34 -72.33 60.96
N LEU A 6 53.29 -73.07 60.37
CA LEU A 6 53.75 -72.83 58.99
C LEU A 6 52.72 -73.25 57.92
N LEU A 7 51.93 -74.30 58.18
CA LEU A 7 50.85 -74.71 57.29
C LEU A 7 49.66 -73.74 57.35
N LEU A 8 49.36 -73.15 58.52
CA LEU A 8 48.32 -72.14 58.69
C LEU A 8 48.68 -70.78 58.03
N PHE A 9 49.97 -70.44 57.92
CA PHE A 9 50.43 -69.19 57.28
C PHE A 9 50.44 -69.26 55.75
N SER A 10 50.45 -70.47 55.17
CA SER A 10 50.40 -70.72 53.72
C SER A 10 48.99 -70.56 53.13
N VAL A 11 47.94 -70.78 53.93
CA VAL A 11 46.54 -70.76 53.47
C VAL A 11 45.93 -69.35 53.44
N ILE A 12 46.61 -68.33 53.99
CA ILE A 12 46.08 -66.96 54.13
C ILE A 12 46.49 -66.03 52.96
N LEU A 13 47.26 -66.50 51.98
CA LEU A 13 47.89 -65.62 50.96
C LEU A 13 47.42 -65.79 49.50
N GLN A 14 46.30 -66.44 49.22
CA GLN A 14 45.84 -66.60 47.83
C GLN A 14 44.38 -66.18 47.63
N SER A 15 44.16 -64.87 47.58
CA SER A 15 43.19 -64.28 46.65
C SER A 15 43.97 -63.59 45.54
N ALA A 16 44.58 -64.38 44.64
CA ALA A 16 45.08 -63.82 43.39
C ALA A 16 43.85 -63.43 42.55
N VAL A 17 43.50 -62.15 42.58
CA VAL A 17 42.57 -61.58 41.60
C VAL A 17 43.20 -61.75 40.22
N ALA A 18 42.58 -62.56 39.37
CA ALA A 18 43.00 -62.75 37.98
C ALA A 18 42.59 -61.51 37.17
N GLN A 19 43.43 -60.49 37.20
CA GLN A 19 43.31 -59.26 36.39
C GLN A 19 44.39 -59.27 35.31
N VAL A 20 44.00 -58.95 34.08
CA VAL A 20 44.89 -58.91 32.92
C VAL A 20 45.34 -57.47 32.70
N GLY A 21 46.61 -57.19 32.98
CA GLY A 21 47.25 -55.93 32.59
C GLY A 21 48.11 -56.12 31.35
N ILE A 22 47.97 -55.25 30.35
CA ILE A 22 48.95 -55.16 29.25
C ILE A 22 49.66 -53.82 29.36
N ASN A 23 50.98 -53.89 29.54
CA ASN A 23 51.87 -52.74 29.69
C ASN A 23 51.58 -51.86 30.95
N ILE A 24 51.01 -52.48 31.99
CA ILE A 24 50.80 -51.91 33.34
C ILE A 24 51.12 -52.98 34.40
N LEU A 25 51.80 -52.59 35.48
CA LEU A 25 52.24 -53.51 36.55
C LEU A 25 51.15 -53.86 37.55
N ILE A 26 50.29 -52.88 37.87
CA ILE A 26 49.20 -53.03 38.84
C ILE A 26 47.94 -52.49 38.15
N PRO A 27 47.14 -53.36 37.51
CA PRO A 27 45.84 -52.95 36.98
C PRO A 27 44.93 -52.44 38.09
N ASP A 28 44.03 -51.54 37.74
CA ASP A 28 43.03 -51.02 38.65
C ASP A 28 42.15 -52.18 39.13
N SER A 29 41.91 -52.25 40.45
CA SER A 29 41.11 -53.31 41.07
C SER A 29 39.68 -53.41 40.53
N SER A 30 39.18 -52.37 39.85
CA SER A 30 37.88 -52.37 39.18
C SER A 30 37.90 -52.95 37.76
N ALA A 31 39.07 -53.27 37.18
CA ALA A 31 39.23 -53.72 35.80
C ALA A 31 39.67 -55.20 35.71
N VAL A 32 38.88 -56.01 34.98
CA VAL A 32 39.30 -57.38 34.59
C VAL A 32 40.41 -57.34 33.53
N LEU A 33 40.40 -56.33 32.65
CA LEU A 33 41.41 -56.07 31.62
C LEU A 33 41.74 -54.57 31.58
N GLN A 34 43.01 -54.21 31.74
CA GLN A 34 43.50 -52.84 31.55
C GLN A 34 44.66 -52.79 30.55
N LEU A 35 44.58 -51.85 29.62
CA LEU A 35 45.60 -51.60 28.60
C LEU A 35 46.15 -50.20 28.81
N GLU A 36 47.47 -50.07 28.94
CA GLU A 36 48.12 -48.76 29.03
C GLU A 36 49.12 -48.59 27.89
N SER A 37 49.00 -47.51 27.10
CA SER A 37 49.96 -47.20 26.04
C SER A 37 49.97 -45.73 25.70
N ASN A 38 51.14 -45.19 25.39
CA ASN A 38 51.33 -43.84 24.85
C ASN A 38 51.48 -43.81 23.32
N LYS A 39 51.48 -44.97 22.65
CA LYS A 39 51.73 -45.11 21.20
C LYS A 39 50.67 -45.94 20.46
N LYS A 40 49.83 -46.67 21.17
CA LYS A 40 48.84 -47.61 20.60
C LYS A 40 47.49 -47.42 21.28
N GLY A 41 46.41 -47.72 20.57
CA GLY A 41 45.04 -47.71 21.09
C GLY A 41 44.41 -49.10 21.04
N LEU A 42 43.21 -49.23 21.62
CA LEU A 42 42.39 -50.42 21.47
C LEU A 42 41.78 -50.47 20.07
N GLY A 43 42.23 -51.42 19.25
CA GLY A 43 41.59 -51.73 17.97
C GLY A 43 40.37 -52.61 18.18
N LEU A 44 39.17 -52.01 18.12
CA LEU A 44 37.92 -52.76 18.13
C LEU A 44 37.73 -53.57 16.84
N THR A 45 36.94 -54.65 16.90
CA THR A 45 36.52 -55.40 15.71
C THR A 45 35.84 -54.47 14.72
N ARG A 46 36.37 -54.39 13.50
CA ARG A 46 35.88 -53.48 12.44
C ARG A 46 34.94 -54.24 11.52
N LEU A 47 33.67 -53.85 11.46
CA LEU A 47 32.65 -54.53 10.67
C LEU A 47 31.85 -53.50 9.85
N THR A 48 31.37 -53.90 8.67
CA THR A 48 30.28 -53.17 8.02
C THR A 48 28.96 -53.43 8.75
N THR A 49 27.93 -52.63 8.51
CA THR A 49 26.57 -52.83 9.06
C THR A 49 26.06 -54.24 8.74
N THR A 50 26.24 -54.73 7.51
CA THR A 50 25.84 -56.09 7.11
C THR A 50 26.61 -57.18 7.86
N GLN A 51 27.91 -56.99 8.07
CA GLN A 51 28.72 -57.95 8.83
C GLN A 51 28.35 -57.94 10.33
N ARG A 52 28.11 -56.75 10.89
CA ARG A 52 27.64 -56.58 12.27
C ARG A 52 26.29 -57.27 12.49
N ASP A 53 25.33 -57.05 11.58
CA ASP A 53 23.98 -57.62 11.70
C ASP A 53 23.95 -59.13 11.46
N SER A 54 25.01 -59.70 10.87
CA SER A 54 25.17 -61.15 10.71
C SER A 54 25.62 -61.88 12.00
N ILE A 55 26.00 -61.14 13.05
CA ILE A 55 26.39 -61.73 14.33
C ILE A 55 25.16 -62.34 15.01
N TYR A 56 25.08 -63.67 15.03
CA TYR A 56 23.99 -64.39 15.69
C TYR A 56 24.08 -64.27 17.22
N LYS A 57 23.01 -63.77 17.86
CA LYS A 57 22.89 -63.58 19.32
C LYS A 57 24.11 -62.86 19.94
N PRO A 58 24.35 -61.58 19.61
CA PRO A 58 25.50 -60.84 20.12
C PRO A 58 25.49 -60.78 21.66
N LEU A 59 26.68 -60.83 22.26
CA LEU A 59 26.82 -60.66 23.71
C LEU A 59 26.41 -59.23 24.12
N ARG A 60 25.64 -59.08 25.19
CA ARG A 60 25.32 -57.76 25.76
C ARG A 60 26.62 -57.06 26.19
N GLY A 61 26.86 -55.86 25.68
CA GLY A 61 28.11 -55.11 25.85
C GLY A 61 29.18 -55.39 24.78
N LEU A 62 28.91 -56.27 23.80
CA LEU A 62 29.81 -56.48 22.66
C LEU A 62 30.01 -55.16 21.93
N THR A 63 31.25 -54.69 21.84
CA THR A 63 31.62 -53.39 21.28
C THR A 63 32.41 -53.57 19.99
N ILE A 64 32.00 -52.87 18.93
CA ILE A 64 32.59 -52.93 17.59
C ILE A 64 32.77 -51.53 17.00
N PHE A 65 33.58 -51.40 15.95
CA PHE A 65 33.67 -50.19 15.14
C PHE A 65 32.98 -50.41 13.80
N ASN A 66 31.88 -49.70 13.54
CA ASN A 66 31.16 -49.78 12.29
C ASN A 66 31.89 -48.95 11.22
N THR A 67 32.40 -49.61 10.19
CA THR A 67 33.21 -48.97 9.14
C THR A 67 32.39 -48.19 8.12
N GLN A 68 31.08 -48.42 8.03
CA GLN A 68 30.20 -47.65 7.15
C GLN A 68 29.82 -46.30 7.78
N ASP A 69 29.41 -46.33 9.05
CA ASP A 69 28.97 -45.14 9.77
C ASP A 69 30.12 -44.42 10.51
N SER A 70 31.32 -45.01 10.52
CA SER A 70 32.52 -44.51 11.22
C SER A 70 32.30 -44.25 12.71
N VAL A 71 31.52 -45.11 13.37
CA VAL A 71 31.10 -44.95 14.77
C VAL A 71 31.34 -46.21 15.58
N ILE A 72 31.65 -46.05 16.86
CA ILE A 72 31.67 -47.16 17.81
C ILE A 72 30.23 -47.52 18.16
N GLU A 73 29.93 -48.81 18.14
CA GLU A 73 28.62 -49.34 18.49
C GLU A 73 28.77 -50.45 19.52
N TYR A 74 27.75 -50.61 20.36
CA TYR A 74 27.66 -51.73 21.29
C TYR A 74 26.28 -52.35 21.28
N TRP A 75 26.23 -53.67 21.46
CA TRP A 75 24.97 -54.40 21.58
C TRP A 75 24.41 -54.21 22.99
N ASN A 76 23.25 -53.56 23.13
CA ASN A 76 22.65 -53.30 24.43
C ASN A 76 21.80 -54.47 24.98
N GLY A 77 21.64 -55.53 24.18
CA GLY A 77 20.77 -56.68 24.46
C GLY A 77 19.56 -56.78 23.52
N ASP A 78 19.23 -55.71 22.81
CA ASP A 78 18.03 -55.57 21.97
C ASP A 78 18.36 -55.00 20.57
N CYS A 79 19.25 -54.01 20.51
CA CYS A 79 19.76 -53.44 19.27
C CYS A 79 21.24 -53.03 19.39
N TRP A 80 21.84 -52.72 18.24
CA TRP A 80 23.12 -52.03 18.17
C TRP A 80 22.90 -50.54 18.43
N LEU A 81 23.44 -50.03 19.54
CA LEU A 81 23.46 -48.61 19.86
C LEU A 81 24.78 -48.00 19.44
N ARG A 82 24.71 -46.82 18.81
CA ARG A 82 25.87 -45.95 18.68
C ARG A 82 26.23 -45.40 20.05
N VAL A 83 27.51 -45.10 20.28
CA VAL A 83 27.98 -44.59 21.59
C VAL A 83 27.32 -43.28 22.05
N TYR A 84 26.65 -42.55 21.16
CA TYR A 84 25.90 -41.34 21.50
C TYR A 84 24.38 -41.58 21.66
N GLU A 85 23.88 -42.78 21.37
CA GLU A 85 22.47 -43.13 21.50
C GLU A 85 22.18 -43.69 22.90
N LYS A 86 21.03 -43.33 23.48
CA LYS A 86 20.56 -43.79 24.79
C LYS A 86 19.78 -45.10 24.71
N ASN A 87 18.99 -45.29 23.65
CA ASN A 87 18.15 -46.48 23.44
C ASN A 87 17.79 -46.69 21.96
N CYS A 88 17.19 -47.85 21.64
CA CYS A 88 16.93 -48.29 20.27
C CYS A 88 15.89 -47.43 19.53
N TYR A 89 15.08 -46.69 20.27
CA TYR A 89 13.95 -45.91 19.75
C TYR A 89 14.23 -44.42 19.78
N GLU A 90 15.48 -44.01 20.04
CA GLU A 90 15.86 -42.60 20.01
C GLU A 90 15.61 -42.04 18.61
N CYS A 91 14.90 -40.92 18.58
CA CYS A 91 14.55 -40.29 17.32
C CYS A 91 15.81 -39.77 16.65
N ARG A 92 16.00 -40.13 15.38
CA ARG A 92 17.10 -39.64 14.57
C ARG A 92 16.54 -39.02 13.31
N ILE A 93 16.88 -37.77 13.06
CA ILE A 93 16.36 -37.00 11.91
C ILE A 93 17.49 -36.35 11.12
N ASN A 94 17.27 -36.21 9.82
CA ASN A 94 18.00 -35.30 8.95
C ASN A 94 17.08 -34.18 8.50
N VAL A 95 17.58 -32.94 8.53
CA VAL A 95 16.85 -31.76 8.07
C VAL A 95 17.59 -31.17 6.89
N PHE A 96 16.86 -30.87 5.82
CA PHE A 96 17.42 -30.29 4.61
C PHE A 96 16.55 -29.14 4.12
N ASN A 97 17.20 -28.06 3.68
CA ASN A 97 16.58 -26.93 3.01
C ASN A 97 17.18 -26.82 1.60
N PRO A 98 16.43 -27.16 0.53
CA PRO A 98 16.93 -27.08 -0.84
C PRO A 98 17.22 -25.64 -1.29
N ASN A 99 16.48 -24.68 -0.74
CA ASN A 99 16.57 -23.27 -1.11
C ASN A 99 16.88 -22.43 0.15
N PRO A 100 18.13 -22.42 0.63
CA PRO A 100 18.52 -21.74 1.85
C PRO A 100 18.62 -20.21 1.71
N VAL A 101 18.56 -19.68 0.50
CA VAL A 101 18.64 -18.24 0.21
C VAL A 101 17.56 -17.87 -0.80
N ASP A 102 16.94 -16.71 -0.60
CA ASP A 102 15.94 -16.16 -1.52
C ASP A 102 16.04 -14.64 -1.63
N THR A 103 15.48 -14.09 -2.71
CA THR A 103 15.36 -12.65 -2.92
C THR A 103 13.90 -12.29 -3.17
N LEU A 104 13.35 -11.42 -2.33
CA LEU A 104 11.99 -10.91 -2.47
C LEU A 104 12.01 -9.55 -3.17
N ASP A 105 11.61 -9.55 -4.44
CA ASP A 105 11.25 -8.35 -5.20
C ASP A 105 9.73 -8.11 -5.12
N ARG A 106 9.37 -7.01 -4.46
CA ARG A 106 7.97 -6.62 -4.21
C ARG A 106 7.23 -6.11 -5.44
N VAL A 107 7.93 -5.86 -6.53
CA VAL A 107 7.26 -5.64 -7.81
C VAL A 107 6.62 -6.93 -8.32
N VAL A 108 7.28 -8.08 -8.10
CA VAL A 108 6.84 -9.37 -8.64
C VAL A 108 5.89 -10.10 -7.69
N ALA A 109 6.24 -10.18 -6.39
CA ALA A 109 5.47 -10.92 -5.39
C ALA A 109 5.55 -10.26 -4.01
N ASP A 110 4.57 -10.51 -3.14
CA ASP A 110 4.58 -10.01 -1.75
C ASP A 110 5.23 -11.00 -0.76
N SER A 111 5.61 -12.19 -1.24
CA SER A 111 6.14 -13.27 -0.41
C SER A 111 7.05 -14.22 -1.19
N VAL A 112 7.98 -14.83 -0.45
CA VAL A 112 8.83 -15.94 -0.87
C VAL A 112 8.69 -17.08 0.14
N PHE A 113 9.08 -18.29 -0.25
CA PHE A 113 8.98 -19.45 0.63
C PHE A 113 10.07 -20.48 0.37
N THR A 114 10.36 -21.27 1.39
CA THR A 114 11.13 -22.50 1.24
C THR A 114 10.42 -23.69 1.88
N ASN A 115 10.72 -24.87 1.35
CA ASN A 115 10.18 -26.14 1.82
C ASN A 115 11.26 -26.84 2.65
N ILE A 116 11.09 -26.87 3.97
CA ILE A 116 12.00 -27.55 4.90
C ILE A 116 11.62 -29.03 4.94
N THR A 117 12.52 -29.89 4.48
CA THR A 117 12.32 -31.35 4.47
C THR A 117 12.94 -31.98 5.71
N VAL A 118 12.16 -32.80 6.40
CA VAL A 118 12.60 -33.64 7.51
C VAL A 118 12.51 -35.10 7.10
N ASN A 119 13.63 -35.81 7.20
CA ASN A 119 13.72 -37.25 7.00
C ASN A 119 14.00 -37.92 8.34
N GLN A 120 13.02 -38.64 8.87
CA GLN A 120 13.17 -39.44 10.08
C GLN A 120 13.81 -40.78 9.75
N LEU A 121 14.99 -41.00 10.31
CA LEU A 121 15.84 -42.18 10.11
C LEU A 121 15.63 -43.25 11.18
N ASN A 122 15.10 -42.86 12.34
CA ASN A 122 14.77 -43.77 13.45
C ASN A 122 13.75 -43.14 14.40
N GLY A 123 13.08 -43.99 15.18
CA GLY A 123 12.03 -43.57 16.11
C GLY A 123 10.67 -43.39 15.43
N ASN A 124 9.63 -43.20 16.25
CA ASN A 124 8.25 -42.95 15.84
C ASN A 124 7.66 -41.70 16.52
N GLN A 125 8.51 -40.91 17.14
CA GLN A 125 8.15 -39.65 17.79
C GLN A 125 7.86 -38.59 16.73
N GLN A 126 6.92 -37.71 17.05
CA GLN A 126 6.61 -36.57 16.19
C GLN A 126 7.80 -35.59 16.17
N THR A 127 8.07 -35.04 14.99
CA THR A 127 9.04 -33.94 14.83
C THR A 127 8.31 -32.62 14.75
N THR A 128 8.63 -31.68 15.63
CA THR A 128 8.08 -30.31 15.59
C THR A 128 9.10 -29.35 15.01
N LEU A 129 8.67 -28.50 14.08
CA LEU A 129 9.47 -27.39 13.58
C LEU A 129 9.10 -26.09 14.29
N ALA A 130 10.11 -25.36 14.72
CA ALA A 130 10.01 -23.99 15.19
C ALA A 130 11.06 -23.14 14.48
N PHE A 131 10.92 -21.82 14.53
CA PHE A 131 11.92 -20.90 13.99
C PHE A 131 12.24 -19.78 14.96
N ILE A 132 13.44 -19.23 14.80
CA ILE A 132 13.93 -18.05 15.51
C ILE A 132 14.33 -17.03 14.45
N ALA A 133 13.70 -15.85 14.50
CA ALA A 133 13.98 -14.77 13.57
C ALA A 133 13.69 -13.41 14.22
N THR A 134 14.44 -12.39 13.80
CA THR A 134 14.17 -10.98 14.09
C THR A 134 13.94 -10.25 12.76
N PRO A 135 12.75 -10.41 12.15
CA PRO A 135 12.47 -9.82 10.85
C PRO A 135 12.42 -8.28 10.96
N PRO A 136 12.80 -7.54 9.89
CA PRO A 136 12.62 -6.09 9.83
C PRO A 136 11.15 -5.67 9.96
N GLN A 137 10.90 -4.39 10.23
CA GLN A 137 9.53 -3.86 10.31
C GLN A 137 8.78 -4.09 8.98
N GLY A 138 7.51 -4.53 9.07
CA GLY A 138 6.66 -4.84 7.91
C GLY A 138 6.87 -6.22 7.30
N VAL A 139 7.74 -7.05 7.90
CA VAL A 139 8.02 -8.42 7.46
C VAL A 139 7.42 -9.41 8.45
N SER A 140 6.76 -10.44 7.92
CA SER A 140 6.16 -11.53 8.69
C SER A 140 6.73 -12.87 8.22
N VAL A 141 6.96 -13.76 9.18
CA VAL A 141 7.49 -15.11 8.94
C VAL A 141 6.54 -16.10 9.61
N TYR A 142 6.10 -17.12 8.88
CA TYR A 142 5.17 -18.12 9.41
C TYR A 142 5.28 -19.45 8.65
N PHE A 143 4.79 -20.52 9.26
CA PHE A 143 4.60 -21.80 8.57
C PHE A 143 3.24 -21.82 7.86
N ASP A 144 3.23 -22.21 6.60
CA ASP A 144 2.02 -22.43 5.81
C ASP A 144 1.63 -23.91 5.92
N GLY A 145 0.70 -24.20 6.85
CA GLY A 145 0.24 -25.54 7.18
C GLY A 145 0.73 -26.04 8.55
N ASN A 146 0.66 -27.37 8.75
CA ASN A 146 1.08 -28.00 9.99
C ASN A 146 2.61 -28.04 10.12
N ASN A 147 3.15 -27.63 11.26
CA ASN A 147 4.57 -27.66 11.58
C ASN A 147 4.96 -28.86 12.45
N ILE A 148 4.04 -29.79 12.70
CA ILE A 148 4.28 -31.07 13.38
C ILE A 148 4.18 -32.19 12.35
N LEU A 149 5.19 -33.04 12.30
CA LEU A 149 5.29 -34.19 11.40
C LEU A 149 5.26 -35.48 12.21
N ASP A 150 4.41 -36.44 11.80
CA ASP A 150 4.32 -37.75 12.46
C ASP A 150 5.46 -38.70 12.09
N SER A 151 6.13 -38.44 10.97
CA SER A 151 7.32 -39.17 10.55
C SER A 151 8.27 -38.26 9.73
N SER A 152 8.44 -38.57 8.45
CA SER A 152 9.12 -37.70 7.48
C SER A 152 8.12 -36.83 6.74
N GLY A 153 8.53 -35.64 6.32
CA GLY A 153 7.66 -34.74 5.58
C GLY A 153 8.32 -33.40 5.28
N THR A 154 7.50 -32.49 4.77
CA THR A 154 7.93 -31.15 4.38
C THR A 154 7.02 -30.11 5.02
N VAL A 155 7.62 -29.05 5.56
CA VAL A 155 6.91 -27.88 6.08
C VAL A 155 7.31 -26.66 5.28
N LYS A 156 6.32 -25.89 4.82
CA LYS A 156 6.55 -24.67 4.05
C LYS A 156 6.71 -23.48 4.99
N LEU A 157 7.88 -22.84 4.96
CA LEU A 157 8.18 -21.60 5.66
C LEU A 157 8.02 -20.43 4.71
N VAL A 158 7.14 -19.48 5.03
CA VAL A 158 6.83 -18.31 4.21
C VAL A 158 7.37 -17.05 4.85
N VAL A 159 7.99 -16.20 4.03
CA VAL A 159 8.36 -14.84 4.38
C VAL A 159 7.52 -13.90 3.53
N LYS A 160 6.73 -13.05 4.17
CA LYS A 160 5.87 -12.07 3.52
C LYS A 160 6.28 -10.66 3.95
N ALA A 161 6.50 -9.78 3.00
CA ALA A 161 6.84 -8.38 3.27
C ALA A 161 5.84 -7.46 2.59
N ASP A 162 5.28 -6.51 3.34
CA ASP A 162 4.47 -5.46 2.75
C ASP A 162 5.34 -4.47 1.95
N ILE A 163 4.69 -3.59 1.17
CA ILE A 163 5.39 -2.60 0.33
C ILE A 163 6.16 -1.55 1.14
N PHE A 164 5.73 -1.30 2.37
CA PHE A 164 6.33 -0.34 3.30
C PHE A 164 7.41 -0.98 4.19
N ALA A 165 7.61 -2.29 4.07
CA ALA A 165 8.57 -3.02 4.88
C ALA A 165 10.01 -2.57 4.61
N GLN A 166 10.83 -2.58 5.65
CA GLN A 166 12.23 -2.22 5.51
C GLN A 166 12.97 -3.27 4.65
N GLY A 167 13.75 -2.80 3.68
CA GLY A 167 14.61 -3.67 2.86
C GLY A 167 15.85 -4.15 3.64
N GLY A 168 16.53 -5.15 3.09
CA GLY A 168 17.75 -5.71 3.67
C GLY A 168 17.72 -7.23 3.80
N THR A 169 18.79 -7.77 4.37
CA THR A 169 18.96 -9.23 4.54
C THR A 169 18.73 -9.61 5.99
N PHE A 170 17.97 -10.68 6.22
CA PHE A 170 17.86 -11.30 7.53
C PHE A 170 17.84 -12.82 7.40
N THR A 171 18.24 -13.50 8.47
CA THR A 171 18.33 -14.97 8.50
C THR A 171 17.36 -15.52 9.53
N ILE A 172 16.66 -16.58 9.13
CA ILE A 172 15.76 -17.36 9.96
C ILE A 172 16.47 -18.67 10.29
N ILE A 173 16.55 -18.99 11.58
CA ILE A 173 17.04 -20.29 12.04
C ILE A 173 15.83 -21.18 12.26
N VAL A 174 15.73 -22.28 11.52
CA VAL A 174 14.69 -23.29 11.69
C VAL A 174 15.27 -24.44 12.50
N GLN A 175 14.58 -24.79 13.58
CA GLN A 175 14.91 -25.92 14.44
C GLN A 175 13.87 -27.02 14.24
N ALA A 176 14.32 -28.23 13.93
CA ALA A 176 13.49 -29.43 14.00
C ALA A 176 13.84 -30.19 15.28
N ILE A 177 12.82 -30.46 16.09
CA ILE A 177 12.95 -31.07 17.40
C ILE A 177 12.20 -32.40 17.36
N CYS A 178 12.93 -33.49 17.58
CA CYS A 178 12.36 -34.82 17.70
C CYS A 178 12.89 -35.48 18.98
N ASP A 179 12.04 -35.57 20.00
CA ASP A 179 12.44 -35.95 21.36
C ASP A 179 13.65 -35.11 21.84
N ASN A 180 14.82 -35.73 22.03
CA ASN A 180 16.05 -35.05 22.45
C ASN A 180 16.97 -34.64 21.29
N GLU A 181 16.66 -35.04 20.05
CA GLU A 181 17.45 -34.68 18.88
C GLU A 181 16.96 -33.36 18.28
N ILE A 182 17.88 -32.40 18.16
CA ILE A 182 17.63 -31.09 17.57
C ILE A 182 18.55 -30.90 16.38
N LYS A 183 17.98 -30.56 15.23
CA LYS A 183 18.73 -30.16 14.03
C LYS A 183 18.36 -28.75 13.64
N PHE A 184 19.35 -28.02 13.13
CA PHE A 184 19.18 -26.66 12.66
C PHE A 184 19.37 -26.60 11.15
N THR A 185 18.57 -25.76 10.51
CA THR A 185 18.82 -25.28 9.15
C THR A 185 18.51 -23.79 9.10
N THR A 186 18.93 -23.11 8.04
CA THR A 186 18.74 -21.67 7.90
C THR A 186 18.02 -21.32 6.61
N TYR A 187 17.29 -20.22 6.64
CA TYR A 187 16.72 -19.58 5.46
C TYR A 187 17.05 -18.09 5.52
N THR A 188 17.82 -17.60 4.55
CA THR A 188 18.23 -16.19 4.46
C THR A 188 17.46 -15.51 3.34
N VAL A 189 16.75 -14.44 3.67
CA VAL A 189 15.97 -13.70 2.68
C VAL A 189 16.54 -12.29 2.54
N TYR A 190 16.84 -11.91 1.31
CA TYR A 190 17.13 -10.53 0.93
C TYR A 190 15.86 -9.87 0.40
N ILE A 191 15.42 -8.80 1.06
CA ILE A 191 14.26 -8.00 0.63
C ILE A 191 14.80 -6.80 -0.14
N GLU A 192 14.45 -6.71 -1.42
CA GLU A 192 14.88 -5.60 -2.27
C GLU A 192 14.22 -4.30 -1.81
N PRO A 193 15.00 -3.24 -1.48
CA PRO A 193 14.44 -1.98 -0.98
C PRO A 193 13.67 -1.23 -2.08
N CYS A 194 12.50 -0.72 -1.73
CA CYS A 194 11.75 0.18 -2.62
C CYS A 194 12.34 1.60 -2.58
N VAL A 195 12.27 2.31 -3.71
CA VAL A 195 12.70 3.70 -3.80
C VAL A 195 11.83 4.57 -2.91
N GLN A 196 12.43 5.32 -1.98
CA GLN A 196 11.72 6.18 -1.04
C GLN A 196 11.68 7.61 -1.59
N ILE A 197 10.48 8.19 -1.70
CA ILE A 197 10.26 9.58 -2.13
C ILE A 197 9.37 10.27 -1.11
N ASP A 198 9.88 11.30 -0.46
CA ASP A 198 9.17 12.08 0.56
C ASP A 198 8.88 13.51 0.07
N VAL A 199 7.68 14.00 0.36
CA VAL A 199 7.28 15.40 0.15
C VAL A 199 7.03 16.04 1.50
N TYR A 200 7.70 17.17 1.76
CA TYR A 200 7.65 17.89 3.04
C TYR A 200 6.96 19.25 2.98
N THR A 201 6.81 19.81 1.78
CA THR A 201 6.18 21.12 1.57
C THR A 201 5.15 21.03 0.46
N ASP A 202 4.29 22.03 0.38
CA ASP A 202 3.30 22.12 -0.69
C ASP A 202 3.99 22.07 -2.06
N GLN A 203 3.35 21.37 -2.99
CA GLN A 203 3.75 21.33 -4.40
C GLN A 203 2.49 21.44 -5.27
N SER A 204 2.68 21.80 -6.52
CA SER A 204 1.61 21.78 -7.51
C SER A 204 1.88 20.77 -8.62
N SER A 205 0.80 20.10 -9.04
CA SER A 205 0.74 19.13 -10.12
C SER A 205 1.93 18.18 -10.11
N TYR A 206 2.05 17.45 -9.00
CA TYR A 206 3.20 16.61 -8.73
C TYR A 206 3.11 15.30 -9.51
N ASP A 207 3.92 15.20 -10.56
CA ASP A 207 4.17 13.95 -11.27
C ASP A 207 5.31 13.20 -10.58
N LEU A 208 5.00 12.07 -9.94
CA LEU A 208 5.96 11.26 -9.19
C LEU A 208 7.17 10.87 -10.03
N GLN A 209 6.95 10.39 -11.25
CA GLN A 209 8.02 9.94 -12.13
C GLN A 209 8.84 11.13 -12.63
N ALA A 210 8.19 12.13 -13.21
CA ALA A 210 8.87 13.24 -13.86
C ALA A 210 9.67 14.09 -12.86
N ARG A 211 9.14 14.31 -11.65
CA ARG A 211 9.82 15.05 -10.57
C ARG A 211 11.03 14.30 -10.01
N ASN A 212 11.09 12.97 -10.15
CA ASN A 212 12.12 12.12 -9.56
C ASN A 212 12.86 11.28 -10.62
N SER A 213 13.00 11.82 -11.83
CA SER A 213 13.48 11.09 -13.01
C SER A 213 14.87 10.45 -12.88
N ALA A 214 15.73 10.98 -12.00
CA ALA A 214 17.03 10.39 -11.68
C ALA A 214 16.92 9.03 -10.97
N LEU A 215 15.91 8.85 -10.11
CA LEU A 215 15.64 7.60 -9.38
C LEU A 215 14.58 6.75 -10.10
N LEU A 216 13.69 7.41 -10.84
CA LEU A 216 12.55 6.85 -11.54
C LEU A 216 12.61 7.19 -13.04
N PRO A 217 13.49 6.54 -13.82
CA PRO A 217 13.54 6.76 -15.27
C PRO A 217 12.17 6.46 -15.92
N PRO A 218 11.78 7.18 -16.99
CA PRO A 218 10.53 6.91 -17.70
C PRO A 218 10.46 5.45 -18.19
N GLY A 219 9.32 4.80 -17.98
CA GLY A 219 9.09 3.40 -18.35
C GLY A 219 9.80 2.36 -17.49
N ALA A 220 10.53 2.77 -16.44
CA ALA A 220 11.21 1.83 -15.55
C ALA A 220 10.21 1.04 -14.69
N LEU A 221 10.49 -0.24 -14.52
CA LEU A 221 9.80 -1.12 -13.59
C LEU A 221 10.37 -0.90 -12.18
N LYS A 222 9.55 -0.38 -11.26
CA LYS A 222 10.02 0.02 -9.92
C LYS A 222 9.05 -0.35 -8.80
N CYS A 223 9.60 -0.62 -7.63
CA CYS A 223 8.89 -0.50 -6.36
C CYS A 223 9.17 0.88 -5.76
N VAL A 224 8.12 1.64 -5.46
CA VAL A 224 8.25 2.99 -4.91
C VAL A 224 7.39 3.14 -3.66
N VAL A 225 7.93 3.76 -2.62
CA VAL A 225 7.17 4.26 -1.49
C VAL A 225 7.17 5.78 -1.57
N PHE A 226 6.00 6.35 -1.78
CA PHE A 226 5.76 7.77 -1.86
C PHE A 226 5.05 8.26 -0.61
N LYS A 227 5.64 9.19 0.12
CA LYS A 227 5.09 9.71 1.37
C LYS A 227 4.87 11.20 1.27
N VAL A 228 3.63 11.62 1.54
CA VAL A 228 3.29 13.02 1.75
C VAL A 228 3.26 13.25 3.25
N ASN A 229 4.17 14.07 3.76
CA ASN A 229 4.29 14.32 5.20
C ASN A 229 3.21 15.28 5.69
N GLN A 230 2.98 15.27 7.00
CA GLN A 230 2.04 16.19 7.63
C GLN A 230 2.43 17.65 7.34
N GLY A 231 1.45 18.45 6.93
CA GLY A 231 1.65 19.85 6.57
C GLY A 231 1.98 20.09 5.10
N ALA A 232 2.24 19.05 4.29
CA ALA A 232 2.41 19.18 2.85
C ALA A 232 1.09 18.92 2.12
N VAL A 233 0.73 19.80 1.20
CA VAL A 233 -0.45 19.67 0.34
C VAL A 233 -0.05 19.74 -1.14
N LEU A 234 -0.51 18.77 -1.90
CA LEU A 234 -0.35 18.71 -3.34
C LEU A 234 -1.58 19.35 -3.99
N HIS A 235 -1.37 20.41 -4.76
CA HIS A 235 -2.41 21.20 -5.41
C HIS A 235 -2.46 20.95 -6.92
N GLY A 236 -3.61 21.15 -7.56
CA GLY A 236 -3.68 21.19 -9.03
C GLY A 236 -3.34 22.57 -9.58
N ASP A 237 -2.47 22.67 -10.59
CA ASP A 237 -2.21 23.94 -11.29
C ASP A 237 -3.37 24.35 -12.21
N SER A 238 -4.17 23.40 -12.70
CA SER A 238 -5.37 23.66 -13.51
C SER A 238 -6.42 22.59 -13.22
N ALA A 239 -7.67 22.84 -13.62
CA ALA A 239 -8.72 21.81 -13.52
C ALA A 239 -8.53 20.62 -14.49
N THR A 240 -7.54 20.68 -15.40
CA THR A 240 -7.22 19.60 -16.35
C THR A 240 -6.02 18.76 -15.91
N VAL A 241 -5.23 19.24 -14.95
CA VAL A 241 -4.05 18.54 -14.44
C VAL A 241 -4.33 18.11 -13.00
N PRO A 242 -4.15 16.81 -12.67
CA PRO A 242 -4.37 16.37 -11.30
C PRO A 242 -3.36 16.98 -10.34
N SER A 243 -3.70 16.99 -9.05
CA SER A 243 -2.75 17.43 -8.02
C SER A 243 -1.54 16.48 -7.90
N TYR A 244 -1.77 15.19 -8.16
CA TYR A 244 -0.77 14.15 -8.18
C TYR A 244 -1.01 13.18 -9.34
N SER A 245 0.08 12.76 -9.99
CA SER A 245 0.05 11.60 -10.87
C SER A 245 1.26 10.71 -10.64
N THR A 246 1.07 9.40 -10.81
CA THR A 246 2.19 8.45 -10.85
C THR A 246 3.13 8.73 -12.02
N GLY A 247 2.64 9.34 -13.10
CA GLY A 247 3.43 9.66 -14.29
C GLY A 247 3.69 8.45 -15.19
N ASN A 248 4.77 8.51 -15.96
CA ASN A 248 5.15 7.51 -16.96
C ASN A 248 6.01 6.38 -16.37
N LEU A 249 5.63 5.82 -15.22
CA LEU A 249 6.23 4.56 -14.73
C LEU A 249 5.72 3.38 -15.55
N ASN A 250 6.47 2.27 -15.55
CA ASN A 250 5.96 1.02 -16.13
C ASN A 250 4.63 0.64 -15.44
N PRO A 251 3.56 0.29 -16.16
CA PRO A 251 2.27 -0.09 -15.55
C PRO A 251 2.35 -1.26 -14.55
N ASN A 252 3.34 -2.15 -14.72
CA ASN A 252 3.58 -3.27 -13.81
C ASN A 252 4.31 -2.86 -12.52
N SER A 253 4.75 -1.61 -12.40
CA SER A 253 5.31 -1.08 -11.15
C SER A 253 4.29 -1.12 -10.02
N ILE A 254 4.79 -0.99 -8.80
CA ILE A 254 3.95 -0.89 -7.60
C ILE A 254 4.35 0.35 -6.80
N VAL A 255 3.35 1.15 -6.41
CA VAL A 255 3.54 2.38 -5.65
C VAL A 255 2.79 2.28 -4.32
N GLY A 256 3.51 2.30 -3.21
CA GLY A 256 2.95 2.45 -1.88
C GLY A 256 2.83 3.93 -1.56
N ILE A 257 1.63 4.44 -1.31
CA ILE A 257 1.41 5.85 -0.94
C ILE A 257 1.05 5.95 0.53
N VAL A 258 1.81 6.72 1.29
CA VAL A 258 1.48 7.10 2.67
C VAL A 258 1.10 8.57 2.68
N ASN A 259 -0.20 8.85 2.76
CA ASN A 259 -0.71 10.22 2.81
C ASN A 259 -0.93 10.66 4.26
N ASN A 260 -0.05 11.51 4.79
CA ASN A 260 -0.27 12.23 6.04
C ASN A 260 -0.58 13.72 5.82
N GLY A 261 -0.62 14.17 4.57
CA GLY A 261 -0.85 15.55 4.15
C GLY A 261 -2.15 15.70 3.38
N GLY A 262 -2.10 16.25 2.16
CA GLY A 262 -3.28 16.40 1.33
C GLY A 262 -3.02 16.33 -0.18
N PHE A 263 -4.05 15.90 -0.91
CA PHE A 263 -4.17 15.99 -2.36
C PHE A 263 -5.44 16.74 -2.70
N LEU A 264 -5.32 17.94 -3.27
CA LEU A 264 -6.43 18.83 -3.57
C LEU A 264 -6.48 19.09 -5.09
N GLY A 265 -7.50 18.54 -5.72
CA GLY A 265 -7.81 18.85 -7.12
C GLY A 265 -8.26 20.31 -7.25
N ARG A 266 -7.76 20.99 -8.28
CA ARG A 266 -8.20 22.36 -8.58
C ARG A 266 -9.64 22.39 -9.02
N GLY A 267 -10.42 23.34 -8.53
CA GLY A 267 -11.80 23.53 -8.94
C GLY A 267 -11.90 24.07 -10.37
N GLY A 268 -13.01 23.73 -11.03
CA GLY A 268 -13.30 24.19 -12.38
C GLY A 268 -13.63 25.69 -12.41
N ASN A 269 -13.23 26.38 -13.48
CA ASN A 269 -13.61 27.77 -13.67
C ASN A 269 -15.10 27.89 -14.03
N GLY A 270 -15.75 28.93 -13.52
CA GLY A 270 -17.13 29.25 -13.87
C GLY A 270 -17.26 29.65 -15.35
N GLY A 271 -18.40 29.31 -15.94
CA GLY A 271 -18.73 29.72 -17.31
C GLY A 271 -18.83 31.24 -17.42
N PHE A 272 -18.56 31.78 -18.61
CA PHE A 272 -18.71 33.20 -18.91
C PHE A 272 -19.50 33.42 -20.20
N GLY A 273 -20.39 34.42 -20.22
CA GLY A 273 -21.14 34.83 -21.40
C GLY A 273 -22.21 33.83 -21.85
N GLY A 274 -22.73 34.02 -23.06
CA GLY A 274 -23.74 33.19 -23.74
C GLY A 274 -24.23 33.88 -25.02
N ASN A 275 -24.72 33.13 -26.02
CA ASN A 275 -25.17 33.70 -27.31
C ASN A 275 -26.71 33.70 -27.39
N PHE A 276 -27.31 34.77 -27.93
CA PHE A 276 -28.76 34.82 -28.22
C PHE A 276 -29.26 33.65 -29.07
N ASN A 277 -28.40 33.07 -29.90
CA ASN A 277 -28.75 31.96 -30.80
C ASN A 277 -28.58 30.57 -30.15
N GLN A 278 -28.14 30.49 -28.89
CA GLN A 278 -27.93 29.24 -28.17
C GLN A 278 -28.88 29.13 -26.98
N PHE A 279 -29.63 28.03 -26.93
CA PHE A 279 -30.50 27.69 -25.81
C PHE A 279 -30.03 26.36 -25.18
N PRO A 280 -29.76 26.30 -23.87
CA PRO A 280 -29.90 27.37 -22.87
C PRO A 280 -28.87 28.51 -23.03
N PRO A 281 -29.25 29.78 -22.75
CA PRO A 281 -28.39 30.95 -22.96
C PRO A 281 -27.27 30.99 -21.92
N GLY A 282 -26.05 30.67 -22.33
CA GLY A 282 -24.89 30.68 -21.43
C GLY A 282 -23.77 29.78 -21.94
N ASN A 283 -22.77 29.56 -21.08
CA ASN A 283 -21.73 28.56 -21.27
C ASN A 283 -21.64 27.67 -20.03
N PRO A 284 -21.35 26.36 -20.19
CA PRO A 284 -21.18 25.46 -19.06
C PRO A 284 -19.96 25.86 -18.22
N GLY A 285 -20.01 25.52 -16.93
CA GLY A 285 -18.83 25.60 -16.08
C GLY A 285 -17.82 24.50 -16.44
N GLN A 286 -16.55 24.74 -16.16
CA GLN A 286 -15.52 23.71 -16.36
C GLN A 286 -15.62 22.64 -15.27
N ASN A 287 -15.27 21.40 -15.63
CA ASN A 287 -15.18 20.32 -14.65
C ASN A 287 -14.09 20.60 -13.63
N GLY A 288 -14.26 20.08 -12.41
CA GLY A 288 -13.19 20.07 -11.40
C GLY A 288 -12.07 19.10 -11.78
N GLY A 289 -10.85 19.43 -11.37
CA GLY A 289 -9.66 18.61 -11.54
C GLY A 289 -9.61 17.45 -10.56
N ASN A 290 -9.03 16.34 -11.00
CA ASN A 290 -8.87 15.17 -10.14
C ASN A 290 -7.81 15.43 -9.06
N ALA A 291 -7.97 14.87 -7.86
CA ALA A 291 -6.89 14.92 -6.87
C ALA A 291 -5.74 14.00 -7.31
N MET A 292 -6.01 12.71 -7.53
CA MET A 292 -4.97 11.75 -7.88
C MET A 292 -5.26 11.05 -9.20
N ASN A 293 -4.21 10.81 -10.00
CA ASN A 293 -4.26 10.02 -11.23
C ASN A 293 -3.21 8.90 -11.21
N LEU A 294 -3.67 7.67 -10.97
CA LEU A 294 -2.80 6.50 -10.78
C LEU A 294 -2.68 5.70 -12.07
N THR A 295 -1.45 5.43 -12.50
CA THR A 295 -1.15 4.68 -13.74
C THR A 295 -0.56 3.29 -13.48
N THR A 296 -0.41 2.92 -12.21
CA THR A 296 0.19 1.65 -11.76
C THR A 296 -0.61 1.04 -10.61
N ARG A 297 -0.31 -0.21 -10.26
CA ARG A 297 -0.80 -0.82 -9.01
C ARG A 297 -0.41 0.04 -7.82
N THR A 298 -1.35 0.31 -6.93
CA THR A 298 -1.15 1.23 -5.81
C THR A 298 -1.68 0.64 -4.50
N ILE A 299 -0.90 0.77 -3.44
CA ILE A 299 -1.32 0.48 -2.06
C ILE A 299 -1.34 1.82 -1.31
N LEU A 300 -2.51 2.23 -0.82
CA LEU A 300 -2.72 3.54 -0.21
C LEU A 300 -2.99 3.41 1.30
N VAL A 301 -2.19 4.10 2.10
CA VAL A 301 -2.46 4.38 3.51
C VAL A 301 -2.86 5.85 3.61
N ASN A 302 -4.14 6.13 3.80
CA ASN A 302 -4.66 7.50 3.83
C ASN A 302 -4.96 7.97 5.26
N ASN A 303 -4.08 8.80 5.81
CA ASN A 303 -4.27 9.54 7.06
C ASN A 303 -4.56 11.03 6.82
N GLY A 304 -4.58 11.47 5.56
CA GLY A 304 -4.70 12.86 5.14
C GLY A 304 -5.94 13.12 4.28
N LEU A 305 -5.87 14.19 3.48
CA LEU A 305 -6.97 14.64 2.61
C LEU A 305 -6.79 14.14 1.17
N ILE A 306 -7.88 13.71 0.54
CA ILE A 306 -7.95 13.42 -0.91
C ILE A 306 -9.25 13.99 -1.46
N TYR A 307 -9.18 15.19 -2.02
CA TYR A 307 -10.36 15.94 -2.46
C TYR A 307 -10.32 16.22 -3.95
N GLY A 308 -11.26 15.65 -4.70
CA GLY A 308 -11.50 16.06 -6.09
C GLY A 308 -12.01 17.49 -6.15
N GLY A 309 -11.57 18.26 -7.15
CA GLY A 309 -12.02 19.65 -7.32
C GLY A 309 -13.53 19.73 -7.58
N GLY A 310 -14.17 20.78 -7.10
CA GLY A 310 -15.56 21.10 -7.41
C GLY A 310 -15.71 21.63 -8.83
N GLY A 311 -16.86 21.37 -9.44
CA GLY A 311 -17.18 21.92 -10.76
C GLY A 311 -17.43 23.43 -10.73
N GLY A 312 -17.05 24.14 -11.79
CA GLY A 312 -17.41 25.54 -11.95
C GLY A 312 -18.91 25.71 -12.21
N GLY A 313 -19.51 26.81 -11.77
CA GLY A 313 -20.91 27.11 -12.08
C GLY A 313 -21.11 27.49 -13.55
N GLY A 314 -22.28 27.19 -14.12
CA GLY A 314 -22.64 27.62 -15.47
C GLY A 314 -22.96 29.12 -15.52
N SER A 315 -22.58 29.83 -16.59
CA SER A 315 -23.07 31.19 -16.81
C SER A 315 -24.49 31.17 -17.33
N VAL A 316 -25.15 32.32 -17.20
CA VAL A 316 -26.38 32.62 -17.91
C VAL A 316 -26.25 34.00 -18.52
N GLY A 317 -26.59 34.14 -19.80
CA GLY A 317 -26.43 35.43 -20.45
C GLY A 317 -26.66 35.41 -21.93
N VAL A 318 -26.91 36.60 -22.45
CA VAL A 318 -27.10 36.87 -23.87
C VAL A 318 -26.08 37.91 -24.30
N SER A 319 -25.29 37.56 -25.29
CA SER A 319 -24.31 38.43 -25.89
C SER A 319 -24.37 38.33 -27.41
N PHE A 320 -24.07 39.44 -28.06
CA PHE A 320 -23.85 39.53 -29.48
C PHE A 320 -22.55 40.30 -29.71
N SER A 321 -21.72 39.78 -30.61
CA SER A 321 -20.41 40.33 -30.88
C SER A 321 -20.36 40.81 -32.33
N PHE A 322 -19.72 41.96 -32.55
CA PHE A 322 -19.41 42.47 -33.89
C PHE A 322 -17.95 42.95 -33.93
N SER A 323 -17.32 42.83 -35.09
CA SER A 323 -15.91 43.21 -35.24
C SER A 323 -15.80 44.66 -35.69
N VAL A 324 -14.97 45.44 -34.98
CA VAL A 324 -14.64 46.81 -35.37
C VAL A 324 -13.19 46.84 -35.87
N PRO A 325 -12.92 47.25 -37.13
CA PRO A 325 -11.62 47.11 -37.80
C PRO A 325 -10.38 47.66 -37.08
N ILE A 326 -10.56 48.55 -36.08
CA ILE A 326 -9.49 49.28 -35.39
C ILE A 326 -9.38 48.90 -33.90
N ILE A 327 -10.44 48.31 -33.33
CA ILE A 327 -10.60 48.10 -31.88
C ILE A 327 -10.79 46.61 -31.53
N GLY A 328 -10.88 45.74 -32.55
CA GLY A 328 -11.13 44.32 -32.38
C GLY A 328 -12.61 43.98 -32.19
N ASN A 329 -12.89 42.81 -31.63
CA ASN A 329 -14.27 42.37 -31.39
C ASN A 329 -14.88 43.12 -30.21
N VAL A 330 -16.00 43.79 -30.47
CA VAL A 330 -16.83 44.44 -29.46
C VAL A 330 -17.99 43.52 -29.13
N THR A 331 -18.13 43.16 -27.85
CA THR A 331 -19.22 42.33 -27.36
C THR A 331 -20.19 43.17 -26.54
N MET A 332 -21.46 43.12 -26.94
CA MET A 332 -22.57 43.74 -26.22
C MET A 332 -23.47 42.66 -25.64
N GLY A 333 -23.93 42.83 -24.40
CA GLY A 333 -24.78 41.83 -23.77
C GLY A 333 -25.10 42.09 -22.31
N VAL A 334 -25.97 41.22 -21.78
CA VAL A 334 -26.22 41.07 -20.35
C VAL A 334 -25.82 39.66 -19.98
N GLY A 335 -24.94 39.50 -19.00
CA GLY A 335 -24.43 38.19 -18.64
C GLY A 335 -23.98 38.09 -17.19
N LEU A 336 -24.24 36.93 -16.60
CA LEU A 336 -23.87 36.56 -15.26
C LEU A 336 -22.88 35.40 -15.34
N GLY A 337 -21.65 35.65 -14.90
CA GLY A 337 -20.62 34.62 -14.82
C GLY A 337 -20.93 33.61 -13.71
N GLY A 338 -20.63 32.33 -13.97
CA GLY A 338 -20.70 31.30 -12.95
C GLY A 338 -19.58 31.46 -11.92
N GLY A 339 -19.78 30.98 -10.70
CA GLY A 339 -18.75 30.96 -9.66
C GLY A 339 -17.72 29.85 -9.88
N GLY A 340 -16.49 30.06 -9.39
CA GLY A 340 -15.44 29.04 -9.46
C GLY A 340 -15.68 27.88 -8.48
N GLY A 341 -15.32 26.65 -8.87
CA GLY A 341 -15.40 25.47 -8.00
C GLY A 341 -14.26 25.42 -6.98
N SER A 342 -14.43 24.66 -5.89
CA SER A 342 -13.40 24.49 -4.86
C SER A 342 -12.28 23.53 -5.30
N GLU A 343 -10.99 23.82 -5.13
CA GLU A 343 -10.38 25.07 -4.68
C GLU A 343 -9.80 25.89 -5.84
N SER A 344 -9.69 27.20 -5.64
CA SER A 344 -9.00 28.09 -6.59
C SER A 344 -9.55 28.07 -8.03
N GLY A 345 -10.78 27.60 -8.22
CA GLY A 345 -11.52 27.79 -9.46
C GLY A 345 -11.82 29.26 -9.65
N LEU A 346 -11.61 29.79 -10.85
CA LEU A 346 -11.88 31.19 -11.17
C LEU A 346 -13.36 31.39 -11.48
N GLY A 347 -13.94 32.51 -11.05
CA GLY A 347 -15.25 32.96 -11.48
C GLY A 347 -15.25 33.33 -12.96
N GLY A 348 -16.38 33.12 -13.62
CA GLY A 348 -16.59 33.56 -14.99
C GLY A 348 -16.57 35.09 -15.05
N SER A 349 -15.64 35.68 -15.82
CA SER A 349 -15.47 37.13 -15.92
C SER A 349 -15.08 37.58 -17.33
N THR A 350 -15.40 38.85 -17.64
CA THR A 350 -14.97 39.56 -18.85
C THR A 350 -13.45 39.71 -18.94
N ALA A 351 -12.77 39.81 -17.79
CA ALA A 351 -11.30 39.91 -17.71
C ALA A 351 -10.58 38.66 -18.23
N ASN A 352 -11.24 37.50 -18.16
CA ASN A 352 -10.66 36.22 -18.59
C ASN A 352 -10.80 35.97 -20.11
N ASN A 353 -11.43 36.88 -20.87
CA ASN A 353 -11.70 36.74 -22.31
C ASN A 353 -11.11 37.86 -23.21
N GLY A 354 -10.31 38.78 -22.67
CA GLY A 354 -9.38 39.61 -23.46
C GLY A 354 -9.98 40.61 -24.48
N GLY A 355 -11.18 41.15 -24.28
CA GLY A 355 -11.84 42.10 -25.20
C GLY A 355 -12.53 43.30 -24.54
N LEU A 356 -12.86 44.34 -25.34
CA LEU A 356 -13.64 45.50 -24.89
C LEU A 356 -15.13 45.13 -24.76
N ASN A 357 -15.64 45.12 -23.54
CA ASN A 357 -17.02 44.73 -23.23
C ASN A 357 -17.88 45.97 -22.95
N ILE A 358 -19.03 46.08 -23.63
CA ILE A 358 -19.99 47.19 -23.45
C ILE A 358 -21.36 46.58 -23.09
N GLY A 359 -21.71 46.56 -21.80
CA GLY A 359 -22.97 45.97 -21.32
C GLY A 359 -23.04 45.78 -19.80
N LEU A 360 -24.16 45.25 -19.30
CA LEU A 360 -24.35 44.93 -17.88
C LEU A 360 -23.87 43.50 -17.60
N PHE A 361 -22.60 43.37 -17.22
CA PHE A 361 -21.99 42.09 -16.87
C PHE A 361 -21.65 42.02 -15.39
N GLN A 362 -21.97 40.90 -14.76
CA GLN A 362 -21.48 40.60 -13.42
C GLN A 362 -20.65 39.33 -13.43
N SER A 363 -19.43 39.45 -12.91
CA SER A 363 -18.52 38.31 -12.79
C SER A 363 -18.98 37.40 -11.66
N GLY A 364 -18.77 36.09 -11.82
CA GLY A 364 -18.78 35.19 -10.67
C GLY A 364 -17.56 35.43 -9.78
N LEU A 365 -17.66 35.00 -8.52
CA LEU A 365 -16.53 35.03 -7.60
C LEU A 365 -15.63 33.81 -7.81
N ASP A 366 -14.34 33.99 -7.53
CA ASP A 366 -13.37 32.91 -7.43
C ASP A 366 -13.63 32.08 -6.17
N ALA A 367 -13.33 30.78 -6.22
CA ALA A 367 -13.26 29.97 -5.02
C ALA A 367 -12.01 30.31 -4.20
N THR A 368 -12.13 30.18 -2.88
CA THR A 368 -10.96 30.33 -2.00
C THR A 368 -10.00 29.15 -2.13
N ALA A 369 -8.74 29.35 -1.76
CA ALA A 369 -7.71 28.30 -1.73
C ALA A 369 -7.68 27.60 -0.36
N GLY A 370 -7.19 26.36 -0.33
CA GLY A 370 -6.93 25.56 0.86
C GLY A 370 -7.97 24.45 1.12
N ASN A 371 -7.66 23.61 2.11
CA ASN A 371 -8.50 22.48 2.53
C ASN A 371 -9.93 22.86 2.96
N ALA A 372 -10.12 24.10 3.41
CA ALA A 372 -11.40 24.69 3.81
C ALA A 372 -12.00 25.58 2.71
N SER A 373 -11.60 25.36 1.44
CA SER A 373 -12.10 26.11 0.29
C SER A 373 -13.63 26.18 0.28
N VAL A 374 -14.11 27.41 0.12
CA VAL A 374 -15.49 27.77 -0.14
C VAL A 374 -15.63 28.05 -1.65
N PRO A 375 -16.61 27.44 -2.33
CA PRO A 375 -16.85 27.67 -3.74
C PRO A 375 -17.29 29.11 -4.00
N GLY A 376 -16.94 29.62 -5.17
CA GLY A 376 -17.34 30.93 -5.63
C GLY A 376 -18.84 31.00 -5.90
N THR A 377 -19.47 32.11 -5.55
CA THR A 377 -20.86 32.38 -5.92
C THR A 377 -20.94 32.94 -7.34
N GLY A 378 -22.02 32.67 -8.07
CA GLY A 378 -22.24 33.30 -9.38
C GLY A 378 -22.51 34.82 -9.27
N GLY A 379 -22.34 35.54 -10.38
CA GLY A 379 -22.67 36.97 -10.45
C GLY A 379 -24.18 37.21 -10.33
N VAL A 380 -24.62 38.35 -9.77
CA VAL A 380 -26.02 38.59 -9.38
C VAL A 380 -26.57 39.92 -9.91
N ILE A 381 -27.46 39.88 -10.91
CA ILE A 381 -28.10 41.11 -11.40
C ILE A 381 -29.34 41.46 -10.56
N ALA A 382 -29.43 42.73 -10.17
CA ALA A 382 -30.60 43.30 -9.49
C ALA A 382 -30.95 44.73 -9.97
N VAL A 383 -30.38 45.18 -11.09
CA VAL A 383 -30.60 46.56 -11.59
C VAL A 383 -31.84 46.59 -12.49
N PRO A 384 -32.91 47.31 -12.12
CA PRO A 384 -34.09 47.46 -12.97
C PRO A 384 -33.77 48.28 -14.22
N ILE A 385 -34.36 47.90 -15.35
CA ILE A 385 -34.33 48.67 -16.60
C ILE A 385 -35.71 49.33 -16.78
N SER A 386 -35.76 50.66 -16.75
CA SER A 386 -36.99 51.44 -16.93
C SER A 386 -37.07 52.03 -18.33
N ILE A 387 -38.09 51.67 -19.09
CA ILE A 387 -38.36 52.18 -20.44
C ILE A 387 -39.57 53.14 -20.35
N PRO A 388 -39.35 54.46 -20.47
CA PRO A 388 -40.46 55.41 -20.51
C PRO A 388 -41.23 55.26 -21.83
N ILE A 389 -42.55 55.17 -21.73
CA ILE A 389 -43.49 55.26 -22.85
C ILE A 389 -44.49 56.40 -22.57
N SER A 390 -45.14 56.93 -23.60
CA SER A 390 -45.92 58.18 -23.54
C SER A 390 -46.80 58.37 -22.28
N ILE A 391 -47.48 57.31 -21.82
CA ILE A 391 -48.38 57.35 -20.66
C ILE A 391 -47.97 56.41 -19.51
N ALA A 392 -46.85 55.70 -19.62
CA ALA A 392 -46.42 54.69 -18.65
C ALA A 392 -44.89 54.52 -18.62
N THR A 393 -44.37 53.83 -17.62
CA THR A 393 -42.98 53.34 -17.58
C THR A 393 -43.02 51.83 -17.46
N ILE A 394 -42.35 51.12 -18.36
CA ILE A 394 -42.17 49.67 -18.27
C ILE A 394 -40.87 49.42 -17.50
N ASN A 395 -40.98 48.82 -16.32
CA ASN A 395 -39.87 48.35 -15.52
C ASN A 395 -39.63 46.87 -15.81
N ILE A 396 -38.45 46.55 -16.29
CA ILE A 396 -37.92 45.18 -16.38
C ILE A 396 -37.04 44.99 -15.15
N ILE A 397 -37.48 44.15 -14.22
CA ILE A 397 -36.75 43.84 -12.99
C ILE A 397 -36.15 42.45 -13.18
N PRO A 398 -34.88 42.34 -13.58
CA PRO A 398 -34.22 41.04 -13.63
C PRO A 398 -33.87 40.57 -12.23
N SER A 399 -34.10 39.30 -11.97
CA SER A 399 -33.61 38.59 -10.79
C SER A 399 -32.96 37.30 -11.25
N GLY A 400 -31.69 37.10 -10.93
CA GLY A 400 -31.00 35.93 -11.43
C GLY A 400 -29.55 35.91 -11.01
N GLY A 401 -28.96 34.73 -11.09
CA GLY A 401 -27.59 34.47 -10.73
C GLY A 401 -26.90 33.61 -11.77
N GLY A 402 -25.61 33.83 -11.98
CA GLY A 402 -24.75 32.76 -12.47
C GLY A 402 -24.81 31.56 -11.52
N GLY A 403 -24.54 30.36 -12.02
CA GLY A 403 -24.51 29.18 -11.16
C GLY A 403 -23.38 29.29 -10.14
N ASN A 404 -23.59 28.84 -8.91
CA ASN A 404 -22.52 28.73 -7.93
C ASN A 404 -21.56 27.60 -8.29
N GLY A 405 -20.28 27.76 -7.94
CA GLY A 405 -19.34 26.65 -7.99
C GLY A 405 -19.73 25.53 -7.02
N GLY A 406 -19.28 24.32 -7.32
CA GLY A 406 -19.40 23.18 -6.42
C GLY A 406 -18.28 23.18 -5.38
N GLY A 407 -18.58 22.71 -4.17
CA GLY A 407 -17.54 22.33 -3.20
C GLY A 407 -16.72 21.13 -3.68
N PHE A 408 -15.67 20.74 -2.93
CA PHE A 408 -14.87 19.56 -3.26
C PHE A 408 -15.73 18.32 -3.51
N GLY A 409 -15.50 17.65 -4.64
CA GLY A 409 -16.25 16.46 -5.06
C GLY A 409 -17.70 16.72 -5.46
N GLN A 410 -18.13 17.98 -5.61
CA GLN A 410 -19.49 18.36 -6.00
C GLN A 410 -19.55 19.08 -7.35
N ALA A 411 -20.65 18.87 -8.07
CA ALA A 411 -20.91 19.55 -9.33
C ALA A 411 -21.20 21.04 -9.10
N GLY A 412 -20.87 21.87 -10.08
CA GLY A 412 -21.33 23.26 -10.13
C GLY A 412 -22.82 23.34 -10.43
N GLN A 413 -23.46 24.44 -10.06
CA GLN A 413 -24.87 24.70 -10.33
C GLN A 413 -25.06 25.36 -11.70
N ALA A 414 -26.25 25.22 -12.28
CA ALA A 414 -26.66 26.02 -13.43
C ALA A 414 -27.02 27.45 -12.99
N GLY A 415 -26.71 28.44 -13.83
CA GLY A 415 -27.24 29.80 -13.65
C GLY A 415 -28.70 29.89 -14.03
N PHE A 416 -29.38 30.94 -13.60
CA PHE A 416 -30.75 31.24 -14.04
C PHE A 416 -30.97 32.75 -14.12
N VAL A 417 -31.86 33.15 -15.04
CA VAL A 417 -32.40 34.50 -15.12
C VAL A 417 -33.91 34.42 -15.07
N ASP A 418 -34.48 35.14 -14.12
CA ASP A 418 -35.90 35.41 -13.99
C ASP A 418 -36.15 36.89 -14.26
N LEU A 419 -37.33 37.21 -14.78
CA LEU A 419 -37.69 38.58 -15.16
C LEU A 419 -39.08 38.88 -14.61
N THR A 420 -39.19 39.99 -13.88
CA THR A 420 -40.48 40.56 -13.52
C THR A 420 -40.72 41.81 -14.36
N LEU A 421 -41.81 41.81 -15.15
CA LEU A 421 -42.27 43.00 -15.86
C LEU A 421 -43.30 43.74 -15.02
N GLN A 422 -43.08 45.05 -14.84
CA GLN A 422 -43.99 45.92 -14.12
C GLN A 422 -44.29 47.17 -14.97
N VAL A 423 -45.56 47.49 -15.20
CA VAL A 423 -45.99 48.69 -15.92
C VAL A 423 -46.50 49.72 -14.92
N CYS A 424 -45.85 50.86 -14.83
CA CYS A 424 -46.22 51.97 -13.96
C CYS A 424 -46.83 53.12 -14.75
N ILE A 425 -48.06 53.51 -14.47
CA ILE A 425 -48.73 54.67 -15.10
C ILE A 425 -48.83 55.82 -14.09
N SER A 426 -48.59 57.05 -14.55
CA SER A 426 -48.82 58.25 -13.73
C SER A 426 -50.18 58.83 -14.08
N ILE A 427 -51.12 58.74 -13.14
CA ILE A 427 -52.48 59.23 -13.33
C ILE A 427 -52.60 60.58 -12.62
N PRO A 428 -52.98 61.67 -13.31
CA PRO A 428 -52.96 63.06 -12.79
C PRO A 428 -53.69 63.32 -11.46
N ILE A 429 -54.53 62.38 -11.00
CA ILE A 429 -55.37 62.51 -9.80
C ILE A 429 -55.12 61.37 -8.78
N ILE A 430 -54.60 60.22 -9.22
CA ILE A 430 -54.46 59.00 -8.40
C ILE A 430 -52.99 58.75 -7.99
N GLY A 431 -52.03 59.43 -8.64
CA GLY A 431 -50.60 59.20 -8.44
C GLY A 431 -50.07 58.07 -9.33
N ASN A 432 -48.91 57.53 -8.97
CA ASN A 432 -48.26 56.46 -9.74
C ASN A 432 -48.81 55.08 -9.31
N THR A 433 -49.34 54.31 -10.27
CA THR A 433 -49.84 52.94 -10.04
C THR A 433 -49.08 51.96 -10.91
N CYS A 434 -48.61 50.85 -10.33
CA CYS A 434 -47.82 49.83 -11.02
C CYS A 434 -48.53 48.46 -11.04
N PHE A 435 -48.46 47.74 -12.17
CA PHE A 435 -49.06 46.42 -12.35
C PHE A 435 -48.02 45.42 -12.88
N ASN A 436 -47.98 44.21 -12.32
CA ASN A 436 -47.11 43.14 -12.84
C ASN A 436 -47.75 42.47 -14.05
N VAL A 437 -46.96 42.23 -15.10
CA VAL A 437 -47.39 41.55 -16.33
C VAL A 437 -46.94 40.09 -16.28
N PRO A 438 -47.85 39.10 -16.32
CA PRO A 438 -47.49 37.68 -16.32
C PRO A 438 -46.75 37.30 -17.62
N LEU A 439 -45.59 36.64 -17.49
CA LEU A 439 -44.73 36.22 -18.62
C LEU A 439 -44.99 34.79 -19.15
N GLY A 440 -46.09 34.14 -18.75
CA GLY A 440 -46.57 32.92 -19.41
C GLY A 440 -45.65 31.69 -19.35
N GLY A 441 -44.83 31.52 -18.30
CA GLY A 441 -44.01 30.32 -18.08
C GLY A 441 -42.66 30.30 -18.83
N LEU A 442 -42.28 31.38 -19.51
CA LEU A 442 -41.00 31.53 -20.19
C LEU A 442 -39.81 31.83 -19.24
N VAL A 443 -40.09 32.10 -17.96
CA VAL A 443 -39.11 32.42 -16.92
C VAL A 443 -39.40 31.59 -15.64
N PRO A 444 -38.38 31.16 -14.87
CA PRO A 444 -36.95 31.44 -15.06
C PRO A 444 -36.33 30.65 -16.22
N VAL A 445 -35.43 31.30 -16.95
CA VAL A 445 -34.58 30.66 -17.98
C VAL A 445 -33.31 30.16 -17.31
N TYR A 446 -33.05 28.86 -17.41
CA TYR A 446 -31.81 28.26 -16.90
C TYR A 446 -30.71 28.33 -17.95
N GLY A 447 -29.50 28.66 -17.52
CA GLY A 447 -28.28 28.51 -18.30
C GLY A 447 -27.86 27.03 -18.40
N PRO A 448 -26.76 26.74 -19.11
CA PRO A 448 -26.17 25.40 -19.13
C PRO A 448 -25.82 24.90 -17.73
N ALA A 449 -25.68 23.57 -17.61
CA ALA A 449 -25.24 22.94 -16.37
C ALA A 449 -23.85 23.43 -15.93
N GLY A 450 -23.60 23.40 -14.62
CA GLY A 450 -22.25 23.54 -14.10
C GLY A 450 -21.36 22.36 -14.47
N GLY A 451 -20.07 22.52 -14.25
CA GLY A 451 -19.09 21.46 -14.48
C GLY A 451 -19.31 20.28 -13.55
N ALA A 452 -18.91 19.10 -14.02
CA ALA A 452 -18.86 17.89 -13.20
C ALA A 452 -17.77 18.02 -12.11
N PRO A 453 -17.92 17.32 -10.97
CA PRO A 453 -16.86 17.23 -9.98
C PRO A 453 -15.65 16.48 -10.53
N GLY A 454 -14.46 16.86 -10.06
CA GLY A 454 -13.25 16.07 -10.19
C GLY A 454 -13.30 14.81 -9.33
N LEU A 455 -12.59 13.79 -9.78
CA LEU A 455 -12.44 12.53 -9.04
C LEU A 455 -11.49 12.72 -7.86
N ALA A 456 -11.76 12.04 -6.75
CA ALA A 456 -10.79 11.93 -5.65
C ALA A 456 -9.58 11.13 -6.15
N ILE A 457 -9.83 9.97 -6.77
CA ILE A 457 -8.79 9.14 -7.37
C ILE A 457 -9.30 8.57 -8.69
N LYS A 458 -8.56 8.82 -9.76
CA LYS A 458 -8.70 8.14 -11.05
C LYS A 458 -7.66 7.02 -11.13
N ARG A 459 -8.07 5.75 -11.14
CA ARG A 459 -7.14 4.61 -11.11
C ARG A 459 -6.75 4.03 -12.47
N ASN A 460 -7.33 4.50 -13.57
CA ASN A 460 -7.06 4.03 -14.94
C ASN A 460 -7.09 2.50 -15.07
N ASN A 461 -8.11 1.85 -14.50
CA ASN A 461 -8.26 0.40 -14.38
C ASN A 461 -7.16 -0.36 -13.59
N ASN A 462 -6.24 0.34 -12.92
CA ASN A 462 -5.24 -0.30 -12.05
C ASN A 462 -5.85 -0.78 -10.73
N SER A 463 -5.16 -1.72 -10.08
CA SER A 463 -5.50 -2.18 -8.73
C SER A 463 -5.15 -1.11 -7.69
N LEU A 464 -6.09 -0.84 -6.79
CA LEU A 464 -5.94 0.04 -5.65
C LEU A 464 -6.32 -0.71 -4.37
N GLN A 465 -5.37 -0.86 -3.45
CA GLN A 465 -5.62 -1.37 -2.10
C GLN A 465 -5.67 -0.20 -1.11
N GLY A 466 -6.56 -0.26 -0.13
CA GLY A 466 -6.65 0.70 0.98
C GLY A 466 -7.81 1.71 0.87
N LEU A 467 -8.34 1.93 -0.33
CA LEU A 467 -9.57 2.72 -0.54
C LEU A 467 -10.39 2.14 -1.71
N PRO A 468 -11.54 1.50 -1.44
CA PRO A 468 -12.38 0.91 -2.49
C PRO A 468 -12.97 1.95 -3.45
N ASP A 469 -13.40 1.51 -4.64
CA ASP A 469 -14.19 2.35 -5.55
C ASP A 469 -15.50 2.78 -4.89
N GLY A 470 -15.93 4.02 -5.14
CA GLY A 470 -17.14 4.58 -4.55
C GLY A 470 -17.18 6.10 -4.52
N SER A 471 -18.32 6.63 -4.11
CA SER A 471 -18.51 8.07 -3.88
C SER A 471 -18.27 8.41 -2.42
N TYR A 472 -17.38 9.36 -2.15
CA TYR A 472 -16.99 9.77 -0.81
C TYR A 472 -17.34 11.23 -0.55
N ASN A 473 -17.84 11.49 0.66
CA ASN A 473 -18.07 12.84 1.19
C ASN A 473 -17.75 12.86 2.69
N SER A 474 -16.52 12.47 3.03
CA SER A 474 -16.03 12.44 4.41
C SER A 474 -15.01 13.57 4.64
N PRO A 475 -14.61 13.83 5.89
CA PRO A 475 -13.54 14.77 6.18
C PRO A 475 -12.18 14.39 5.56
N THR A 476 -11.95 13.13 5.18
CA THR A 476 -10.66 12.67 4.63
C THR A 476 -10.69 12.42 3.13
N VAL A 477 -11.85 12.12 2.55
CA VAL A 477 -12.00 11.86 1.11
C VAL A 477 -13.29 12.52 0.59
N LYS A 478 -13.17 13.32 -0.47
CA LYS A 478 -14.30 13.98 -1.14
C LYS A 478 -14.20 13.79 -2.65
N GLY A 479 -15.28 13.29 -3.26
CA GLY A 479 -15.34 12.94 -4.68
C GLY A 479 -15.37 11.43 -4.90
N VAL A 480 -15.29 11.04 -6.17
CA VAL A 480 -15.43 9.63 -6.58
C VAL A 480 -14.06 8.98 -6.74
N VAL A 481 -13.93 7.73 -6.30
CA VAL A 481 -12.84 6.81 -6.63
C VAL A 481 -13.35 5.85 -7.70
N ALA A 482 -12.74 5.89 -8.89
CA ALA A 482 -13.22 5.13 -10.04
C ALA A 482 -12.09 4.76 -11.02
N PRO A 483 -12.29 3.69 -11.83
CA PRO A 483 -11.38 3.27 -12.90
C PRO A 483 -11.06 4.34 -13.94
#